data_AF-A0A377V516-F1
#
_entry.id   AF-A0A377V516-F1
#
_cell.length_a   1.000
_cell.length_b   1.000
_cell.length_c   1.000
_cell.angle_alpha   90.00
_cell.angle_beta   90.00
_cell.angle_gamma   90.00
#
_symmetry.space_group_name_H-M   'P 1'
#
loop_
_entity.id
_entity.type
_entity.pdbx_description
1 polymer ?
#
loop_
_entity_poly.entity_id
_entity_poly.type
_entity_poly.pdbx_seq_one_letter_code
_entity_poly.pdbx_strand_id
1 'polypeptide(L)'
;MMEQRTPEWFAARCGKVTASRLADVMARTKSGYAASRQNYMAELICQRLTGKLEEGFSNAAMMRGTELEPVAREMYALNEFDAEITGGGAYRSPNYTRIRSKP
;
A
#
# COMPACT_ATOMS: atom_id res chain seq x y z
N MET A 1 3.28 -14.59 8.77
CA MET A 1 3.60 -13.19 8.45
C MET A 1 3.77 -13.11 6.94
N MET A 2 3.10 -12.21 6.24
CA MET A 2 3.26 -12.09 4.79
C MET A 2 4.28 -10.98 4.52
N GLU A 3 5.47 -11.39 4.09
CA GLU A 3 6.62 -10.51 3.90
C GLU A 3 6.35 -9.51 2.76
N GLN A 4 6.89 -8.30 2.89
CA GLN A 4 6.59 -7.23 1.93
C GLN A 4 7.24 -7.54 0.57
N ARG A 5 6.56 -7.17 -0.52
CA ARG A 5 7.06 -7.33 -1.90
C ARG A 5 7.19 -8.79 -2.36
N THR A 6 6.63 -9.76 -1.62
CA THR A 6 6.52 -11.13 -2.12
C THR A 6 5.30 -11.28 -3.04
N PRO A 7 5.28 -12.30 -3.92
CA PRO A 7 4.11 -12.59 -4.76
C PRO A 7 2.82 -12.73 -3.95
N GLU A 8 2.88 -13.34 -2.77
CA GLU A 8 1.75 -13.52 -1.86
C GLU A 8 1.24 -12.18 -1.34
N TRP A 9 2.16 -11.23 -1.09
CA TRP A 9 1.83 -9.86 -0.68
C TRP A 9 1.10 -9.09 -1.77
N PHE A 10 1.55 -9.21 -3.02
CA PHE A 10 0.87 -8.60 -4.16
C PHE A 10 -0.50 -9.24 -4.41
N ALA A 11 -0.58 -10.57 -4.37
CA ALA A 11 -1.84 -11.31 -4.48
C ALA A 11 -2.84 -10.92 -3.37
N ALA A 12 -2.37 -10.74 -2.13
CA ALA A 12 -3.21 -10.34 -1.02
C ALA A 12 -3.80 -8.93 -1.16
N ARG A 13 -3.14 -8.05 -1.93
CA ARG A 13 -3.54 -6.66 -2.21
C ARG A 13 -4.36 -6.51 -3.48
N CYS A 14 -4.27 -7.45 -4.42
CA CYS A 14 -5.01 -7.44 -5.68
C CYS A 14 -6.52 -7.21 -5.43
N GLY A 15 -7.08 -6.18 -6.07
CA GLY A 15 -8.50 -5.85 -6.02
C GLY A 15 -9.00 -5.27 -4.69
N LYS A 16 -8.10 -4.89 -3.77
CA LYS A 16 -8.42 -4.29 -2.46
C LYS A 16 -7.93 -2.85 -2.38
N VAL A 17 -8.66 -2.04 -1.61
CA VAL A 17 -8.26 -0.66 -1.32
C VAL A 17 -7.10 -0.70 -0.34
N THR A 18 -6.03 0.04 -0.66
CA THR A 18 -4.84 0.10 0.18
C THR A 18 -4.70 1.48 0.83
N ALA A 19 -4.17 1.55 2.05
CA ALA A 19 -4.04 2.81 2.80
C ALA A 19 -3.38 3.95 1.98
N SER A 20 -2.34 3.66 1.22
CA SER A 20 -1.63 4.64 0.37
C SER A 20 -2.48 5.23 -0.76
N ARG A 21 -3.58 4.58 -1.15
CA ARG A 21 -4.49 4.99 -2.22
C ARG A 21 -5.84 5.48 -1.68
N LEU A 22 -5.96 5.61 -0.36
CA LEU A 22 -7.19 6.10 0.27
C LEU A 22 -7.46 7.56 -0.12
N ALA A 23 -6.41 8.36 -0.34
CA ALA A 23 -6.53 9.71 -0.86
C ALA A 23 -7.29 9.76 -2.19
N ASP A 24 -7.01 8.83 -3.11
CA ASP A 24 -7.71 8.74 -4.40
C ASP A 24 -9.18 8.35 -4.25
N VAL A 25 -9.50 7.50 -3.26
CA VAL A 25 -10.88 7.12 -2.94
C VAL A 25 -11.68 8.30 -2.38
N MET A 26 -11.03 9.14 -1.57
CA MET A 26 -11.64 10.30 -0.91
C MET A 26 -11.61 11.57 -1.76
N ALA A 27 -10.88 11.58 -2.89
CA ALA A 27 -10.67 12.76 -3.71
C ALA A 27 -12.00 13.32 -4.27
N ARG A 28 -12.24 14.60 -3.98
CA ARG A 28 -13.43 15.36 -4.39
C ARG A 28 -13.03 16.68 -5.02
N THR A 29 -13.80 17.11 -6.01
CA THR A 29 -13.74 18.43 -6.64
C THR A 29 -14.95 19.25 -6.22
N LYS A 30 -14.98 20.55 -6.58
CA LYS A 30 -16.11 21.44 -6.28
C LYS A 30 -17.46 20.93 -6.81
N SER A 31 -17.44 20.15 -7.88
CA SER A 31 -18.63 19.68 -8.59
C SER A 31 -18.89 18.18 -8.45
N GLY A 32 -18.07 17.43 -7.71
CA GLY A 32 -18.29 15.99 -7.51
C GLY A 32 -17.05 15.19 -7.16
N TYR A 33 -17.02 13.92 -7.58
CA TYR A 33 -15.84 13.07 -7.38
C TYR A 33 -14.74 13.41 -8.38
N ALA A 34 -13.50 13.36 -7.92
CA ALA A 34 -12.35 13.59 -8.78
C ALA A 34 -12.13 12.42 -9.77
N ALA A 35 -11.51 12.72 -10.91
CA ALA A 35 -11.13 11.72 -11.91
C ALA A 35 -10.21 10.63 -11.32
N SER A 36 -9.38 10.97 -10.34
CA SER A 36 -8.52 10.01 -9.63
C SER A 36 -9.30 8.87 -8.98
N ARG A 37 -10.49 9.16 -8.44
CA ARG A 37 -11.39 8.14 -7.87
C ARG A 37 -11.90 7.18 -8.94
N GLN A 38 -12.29 7.68 -10.10
CA GLN A 38 -12.77 6.86 -11.21
C GLN A 38 -11.66 5.99 -11.79
N ASN A 39 -10.46 6.57 -11.97
CA ASN A 39 -9.28 5.84 -12.43
C ASN A 39 -8.91 4.71 -11.47
N TYR A 40 -8.87 4.99 -10.16
CA TYR A 40 -8.57 3.96 -9.17
C TYR A 40 -9.67 2.89 -9.08
N MET A 41 -10.94 3.26 -9.28
CA MET A 41 -12.03 2.30 -9.36
C MET A 41 -11.87 1.35 -10.57
N ALA A 42 -11.53 1.88 -11.74
CA ALA A 42 -11.26 1.08 -12.93
C ALA A 42 -10.07 0.13 -12.71
N GLU A 43 -8.98 0.63 -12.12
CA GLU A 43 -7.80 -0.17 -11.74
C GLU A 43 -8.19 -1.38 -10.87
N LEU A 44 -9.00 -1.16 -9.82
CA LEU A 44 -9.48 -2.23 -8.94
C LEU A 44 -10.40 -3.24 -9.65
N ILE A 45 -11.21 -2.78 -10.61
CA ILE A 45 -12.06 -3.68 -11.41
C ILE A 45 -11.19 -4.56 -12.31
N CYS A 46 -10.22 -3.97 -13.02
CA CYS A 46 -9.28 -4.71 -13.86
C CYS A 46 -8.50 -5.75 -13.05
N GLN A 47 -8.00 -5.38 -11.87
CA GLN A 47 -7.32 -6.32 -10.97
C GLN A 47 -8.21 -7.49 -10.56
N ARG A 48 -9.51 -7.25 -10.30
CA ARG A 48 -10.45 -8.32 -9.95
C ARG A 48 -10.78 -9.24 -11.12
N LEU A 49 -10.90 -8.69 -12.32
CA LEU A 49 -11.22 -9.47 -13.52
C LEU A 49 -10.02 -10.31 -13.98
N THR A 50 -8.81 -9.75 -13.89
CA THR A 50 -7.57 -10.41 -14.33
C THR A 50 -6.93 -11.27 -13.25
N GLY A 51 -7.24 -11.03 -11.97
CA GLY A 51 -6.58 -11.65 -10.83
C GLY A 51 -5.11 -11.25 -10.68
N LYS A 52 -4.64 -10.25 -11.43
CA LYS A 52 -3.24 -9.81 -11.46
C LYS A 52 -3.14 -8.37 -10.98
N LEU A 53 -2.05 -8.07 -10.30
CA LEU A 53 -1.66 -6.69 -9.99
C LEU A 53 -0.73 -6.22 -11.11
N GLU A 54 -1.08 -5.11 -11.76
CA GLU A 54 -0.17 -4.45 -12.71
C GLU A 54 1.10 -3.99 -11.98
N GLU A 55 2.24 -4.07 -12.65
CA GLU A 55 3.48 -3.47 -12.13
C GLU A 55 3.33 -1.95 -12.13
N GLY A 56 3.35 -1.37 -10.93
CA GLY A 56 3.21 0.06 -10.75
C GLY A 56 4.45 0.82 -11.23
N PHE A 57 4.25 2.10 -11.55
CA PHE A 57 5.36 3.01 -11.84
C PHE A 57 6.34 3.08 -10.66
N SER A 58 7.62 2.86 -10.95
CA SER A 58 8.72 3.02 -10.01
C SER A 58 9.71 4.03 -10.56
N ASN A 59 10.18 4.95 -9.71
CA ASN A 59 11.22 5.92 -10.05
C ASN A 59 12.45 5.73 -9.14
N ALA A 60 13.58 6.34 -9.50
CA ALA A 60 14.83 6.22 -8.75
C ALA A 60 14.71 6.63 -7.28
N ALA A 61 13.87 7.63 -6.97
CA ALA A 61 13.61 8.06 -5.60
C ALA A 61 12.84 7.00 -4.78
N MET A 62 11.87 6.31 -5.39
CA MET A 62 11.11 5.21 -4.78
C MET A 62 11.98 3.96 -4.55
N MET A 63 12.91 3.67 -5.47
CA MET A 63 13.87 2.58 -5.28
C MET A 63 14.81 2.87 -4.12
N ARG A 64 15.43 4.05 -4.11
CA ARG A 64 16.29 4.50 -2.99
C ARG A 64 15.54 4.49 -1.66
N GLY A 65 14.28 4.91 -1.63
CA GLY A 65 13.45 4.87 -0.43
C GLY A 65 13.21 3.45 0.09
N THR A 66 13.10 2.47 -0.82
CA THR A 66 13.01 1.04 -0.44
C THR A 66 14.31 0.58 0.22
N GLU A 67 15.44 0.89 -0.40
CA GLU A 67 16.76 0.45 0.08
C GLU A 67 17.12 1.06 1.43
N LEU A 68 16.65 2.28 1.70
CA LEU A 68 16.87 2.97 2.97
C LEU A 68 15.88 2.60 4.08
N GLU A 69 14.78 1.91 3.77
CA GLU A 69 13.76 1.53 4.77
C GLU A 69 14.34 0.75 5.97
N PRO A 70 15.22 -0.26 5.78
CA PRO A 70 15.81 -0.99 6.89
C PRO A 70 16.72 -0.11 7.76
N VAL A 71 17.56 0.71 7.13
CA VAL A 71 18.48 1.63 7.82
C VAL A 71 17.70 2.68 8.63
N ALA A 72 16.63 3.24 8.05
CA ALA A 72 15.79 4.19 8.75
C ALA A 72 15.10 3.57 9.98
N ARG A 73 14.68 2.30 9.88
CA ARG A 73 14.08 1.55 11.00
C ARG A 73 15.08 1.31 12.12
N GLU A 74 16.28 0.83 11.79
CA GLU A 74 17.36 0.60 12.75
C GLU A 74 17.75 1.89 13.47
N MET A 75 17.91 2.99 12.73
CA MET A 75 18.22 4.29 13.32
C MET A 75 17.12 4.81 14.23
N TYR A 76 15.85 4.60 13.89
CA TYR A 76 14.73 4.98 14.75
C TYR A 76 14.67 4.13 16.04
N ALA A 77 14.93 2.82 15.93
CA ALA A 77 15.00 1.91 17.09
C ALA A 77 16.23 2.15 17.98
N LEU A 78 17.34 2.63 17.42
CA LEU A 78 18.56 2.91 18.21
C LEU A 78 18.53 4.28 18.88
N ASN A 79 17.97 5.30 18.22
CA ASN A 79 18.11 6.69 18.67
C ASN A 79 16.96 7.19 19.55
N GLU A 80 15.73 6.71 19.35
CA GLU A 80 14.55 7.40 19.89
C GLU A 80 13.80 6.56 20.94
N PHE A 81 13.82 5.22 20.83
CA PHE A 81 13.12 4.31 21.73
C PHE A 81 13.88 2.99 21.86
N ASP A 82 14.16 2.52 23.07
CA ASP A 82 14.72 1.18 23.34
C ASP A 82 13.64 0.10 23.07
N ALA A 83 13.17 0.03 21.82
CA ALA A 83 11.99 -0.69 21.39
C ALA A 83 12.32 -1.63 20.24
N GLU A 84 11.89 -2.89 20.37
CA GLU A 84 12.02 -3.88 19.30
C GLU A 84 10.98 -3.63 18.20
N ILE A 85 11.44 -3.18 17.03
CA ILE A 85 10.57 -2.96 15.87
C ILE A 85 10.55 -4.21 15.01
N THR A 86 9.43 -4.94 15.04
CA THR A 86 9.21 -6.07 14.12
C THR A 86 8.60 -5.57 12.81
N GLY A 87 9.17 -5.97 11.66
CA GLY A 87 8.68 -5.55 10.34
C GLY A 87 7.22 -5.95 10.08
N GLY A 88 6.33 -4.98 9.88
CA GLY A 88 4.90 -5.22 9.68
C GLY A 88 4.52 -5.78 8.30
N GLY A 89 3.81 -6.90 8.28
CA GLY A 89 3.15 -7.44 7.07
C GLY A 89 1.82 -6.74 6.75
N ALA A 90 1.20 -7.10 5.62
CA ALA A 90 -0.09 -6.50 5.23
C ALA A 90 -1.23 -6.84 6.21
N TYR A 91 -1.76 -5.83 6.91
CA TYR A 91 -2.87 -5.98 7.84
C TYR A 91 -4.23 -5.90 7.13
N ARG A 92 -5.20 -6.71 7.56
CA ARG A 92 -6.58 -6.70 7.07
C ARG A 92 -7.47 -5.99 8.10
N SER A 93 -8.26 -5.01 7.67
CA SER A 93 -9.24 -4.39 8.57
C SER A 93 -10.25 -5.42 9.08
N PRO A 94 -10.55 -5.45 10.40
CA PRO A 94 -11.49 -6.42 10.98
C PRO A 94 -12.92 -6.24 10.46
N ASN A 95 -13.34 -5.00 10.19
CA ASN A 95 -14.70 -4.69 9.76
C ASN A 95 -14.84 -4.49 8.24
N TYR A 96 -13.75 -4.19 7.54
CA TYR A 96 -13.75 -3.93 6.10
C TYR A 96 -12.82 -4.90 5.37
N THR A 97 -13.41 -6.01 4.92
CA THR A 97 -12.70 -7.11 4.24
C THR A 97 -11.94 -6.70 2.97
N ARG A 98 -12.30 -5.54 2.40
CA ARG A 98 -11.71 -4.96 1.17
C ARG A 98 -10.69 -3.85 1.42
N ILE A 99 -10.35 -3.54 2.68
CA ILE A 99 -9.33 -2.54 3.03
C ILE A 99 -8.11 -3.24 3.65
N ARG A 100 -6.92 -2.93 3.14
CA ARG A 100 -5.63 -3.34 3.72
C ARG A 100 -4.71 -2.15 3.99
N SER A 101 -3.98 -2.21 5.09
CA SER A 101 -2.95 -1.23 5.43
C SER A 101 -1.59 -1.91 5.62
N LYS A 102 -0.52 -1.14 5.37
CA LYS A 102 0.84 -1.42 5.83
C LYS A 102 1.15 -0.35 6.88
N PRO A 103 1.38 -0.70 8.16
CA PRO A 103 2.02 0.20 9.12
C PRO A 103 3.53 0.28 8.87
#